data_AF-A0A940NJ27-F1
#
_entry.id   AF-A0A940NJ27-F1
#
_cell.length_a   1.000
_cell.length_b   1.000
_cell.length_c   1.000
_cell.angle_alpha   90.00
_cell.angle_beta   90.00
_cell.angle_gamma   90.00
#
_symmetry.space_group_name_H-M   'P 1'
#
loop_
_entity.id
_entity.type
_entity.pdbx_description
1 polymer ?
#
loop_
_entity_poly.entity_id
_entity_poly.type
_entity_poly.pdbx_seq_one_letter_code
_entity_poly.pdbx_strand_id
1 'polypeptide(L)'
;MKMLALLAVSVAALGSTNVFAQGKTRAQVYQELIEAQQNGLNFVTDASYPDVSPVYQETVDYLKKQALAKADSANRMAKAASDAAAPGN
;
A
#
# COMPACT_ATOMS: atom_id res chain seq x y z
N MET A 1 22.54 -9.84 -42.39
CA MET A 1 22.35 -10.46 -41.06
C MET A 1 22.93 -9.55 -39.98
N LYS A 2 22.20 -8.49 -39.56
CA LYS A 2 22.54 -7.59 -38.44
C LYS A 2 21.39 -6.63 -38.08
N MET A 3 20.43 -6.42 -38.98
CA MET A 3 19.23 -5.60 -38.73
C MET A 3 18.13 -6.32 -37.93
N LEU A 4 18.19 -7.66 -37.81
CA LEU A 4 17.16 -8.45 -37.12
C LEU A 4 17.34 -8.50 -35.59
N ALA A 5 18.56 -8.26 -35.09
CA ALA A 5 18.84 -8.31 -33.65
C ALA A 5 18.27 -7.09 -32.89
N LEU A 6 18.15 -5.94 -33.58
CA LEU A 6 17.62 -4.71 -32.98
C LEU A 6 16.09 -4.71 -32.84
N LEU A 7 15.37 -5.51 -33.63
CA LEU A 7 13.90 -5.56 -33.57
C LEU A 7 13.39 -6.42 -32.39
N ALA A 8 14.19 -7.40 -31.94
CA ALA A 8 13.78 -8.32 -30.88
C ALA A 8 13.85 -7.72 -29.46
N VAL A 9 14.67 -6.67 -29.26
CA VAL A 9 14.85 -6.02 -27.95
C VAL A 9 13.76 -4.98 -27.66
N SER A 10 13.08 -4.46 -28.69
CA SER A 10 12.12 -3.34 -28.52
C SER A 10 10.70 -3.76 -28.07
N VAL A 11 10.37 -5.05 -28.08
CA VAL A 11 9.04 -5.54 -27.66
C VAL A 11 8.98 -5.90 -26.17
N ALA A 12 10.11 -5.99 -25.47
CA ALA A 12 10.11 -6.23 -24.03
C ALA A 12 9.93 -4.96 -23.19
N ALA A 13 10.12 -3.77 -23.78
CA ALA A 13 10.10 -2.50 -23.06
C ALA A 13 8.69 -1.87 -22.89
N LEU A 14 7.64 -2.44 -23.48
CA LEU A 14 6.27 -1.88 -23.41
C LEU A 14 5.44 -2.44 -22.23
N GLY A 15 6.00 -3.36 -21.44
CA GLY A 15 5.27 -4.06 -20.38
C GLY A 15 5.33 -3.42 -18.98
N SER A 16 5.92 -2.24 -18.83
CA SER A 16 6.16 -1.64 -17.50
C SER A 16 5.85 -0.16 -17.49
N THR A 17 4.61 0.20 -17.15
CA THR A 17 4.24 1.25 -16.17
C THR A 17 2.73 1.49 -16.21
N ASN A 18 1.95 0.44 -15.94
CA ASN A 18 0.61 0.65 -15.45
C ASN A 18 0.67 0.51 -13.92
N VAL A 19 1.30 1.49 -13.26
CA VAL A 19 0.94 1.81 -11.87
C VAL A 19 -0.41 2.51 -11.94
N PHE A 20 -1.43 1.80 -12.43
CA PHE A 20 -2.76 2.09 -11.98
C PHE A 20 -2.70 1.76 -10.50
N ALA A 21 -2.73 2.77 -9.64
CA ALA A 21 -3.11 2.55 -8.26
C ALA A 21 -4.40 1.73 -8.35
N GLN A 22 -4.33 0.44 -8.03
CA GLN A 22 -5.45 -0.48 -8.17
C GLN A 22 -6.51 0.02 -7.20
N GLY A 23 -7.38 0.90 -7.72
CA GLY A 23 -8.37 1.59 -6.93
C GLY A 23 -9.29 0.55 -6.34
N LYS A 24 -9.48 0.59 -5.03
CA LYS A 24 -10.42 -0.31 -4.37
C LYS A 24 -11.79 -0.14 -5.02
N THR A 25 -12.46 -1.24 -5.30
CA THR A 25 -13.86 -1.16 -5.76
C THR A 25 -14.70 -0.55 -4.64
N ARG A 26 -15.83 0.10 -4.97
CA ARG A 26 -16.72 0.66 -3.93
C ARG A 26 -17.09 -0.38 -2.87
N ALA A 27 -17.31 -1.63 -3.29
CA ALA A 27 -17.57 -2.75 -2.39
C ALA A 27 -16.41 -3.03 -1.42
N GLN A 28 -15.16 -2.98 -1.90
CA GLN A 28 -13.98 -3.15 -1.05
C GLN A 28 -13.82 -2.00 -0.06
N VAL A 29 -14.08 -0.76 -0.48
CA VAL A 29 -14.06 0.41 0.42
C VAL A 29 -15.12 0.28 1.50
N TYR A 30 -16.34 -0.15 1.15
CA TYR A 30 -17.39 -0.36 2.15
C TYR A 30 -17.02 -1.44 3.17
N GLN A 31 -16.44 -2.55 2.73
CA GLN A 31 -16.00 -3.58 3.66
C GLN A 31 -14.89 -3.09 4.60
N GLU A 32 -13.94 -2.33 4.08
CA GLU A 32 -12.88 -1.73 4.90
C GLU A 32 -13.44 -0.71 5.90
N LEU A 33 -14.45 0.08 5.52
CA LEU A 33 -15.11 0.99 6.46
C LEU A 33 -15.87 0.25 7.55
N ILE A 34 -16.56 -0.85 7.20
CA ILE A 34 -17.23 -1.71 8.19
C ILE A 34 -16.21 -2.34 9.14
N GLU A 35 -15.11 -2.87 8.61
CA GLU A 35 -14.04 -3.46 9.40
C GLU A 35 -13.37 -2.42 10.31
N ALA A 36 -13.07 -1.22 9.79
CA ALA A 36 -12.53 -0.13 10.59
C ALA A 36 -13.49 0.29 11.71
N GLN A 37 -14.80 0.32 11.42
CA GLN A 37 -15.83 0.60 12.41
C GLN A 37 -15.91 -0.50 13.48
N GLN A 38 -15.88 -1.78 13.08
CA GLN A 38 -15.88 -2.93 14.00
C GLN A 38 -14.64 -2.96 14.88
N ASN A 39 -13.48 -2.58 14.33
CA ASN A 39 -12.22 -2.50 15.06
C ASN A 39 -12.13 -1.25 15.97
N GLY A 40 -13.17 -0.41 16.03
CA GLY A 40 -13.18 0.80 16.86
C GLY A 40 -12.18 1.86 16.40
N LEU A 41 -11.75 1.81 15.12
CA LEU A 41 -10.77 2.73 14.56
C LEU A 41 -11.40 4.04 14.04
N ASN A 42 -12.70 4.23 14.27
CA ASN A 42 -13.40 5.46 13.93
C ASN A 42 -13.38 6.45 15.11
N PHE A 43 -12.29 7.21 15.23
CA PHE A 43 -12.10 8.21 16.30
C PHE A 43 -12.70 9.60 15.95
N VAL A 44 -13.36 9.71 14.80
CA VAL A 44 -14.10 10.91 14.39
C VAL A 44 -15.51 10.82 14.94
N THR A 45 -15.90 11.84 15.69
CA THR A 45 -17.26 11.97 16.28
C THR A 45 -17.97 13.17 15.70
N ASP A 46 -19.30 13.20 15.74
CA ASP A 46 -20.11 14.30 15.21
C ASP A 46 -19.71 15.67 15.78
N ALA A 47 -19.31 15.72 17.05
CA ALA A 47 -18.90 16.95 17.73
C ALA A 47 -17.50 17.45 17.34
N SER A 48 -16.67 16.57 16.74
CA SER A 48 -15.27 16.85 16.41
C SER A 48 -15.03 16.89 14.90
N TYR A 49 -16.05 16.53 14.11
CA TYR A 49 -15.95 16.43 12.66
C TYR A 49 -15.47 17.75 12.04
N PRO A 50 -14.56 17.71 11.05
CA PRO A 50 -14.05 16.52 10.35
C PRO A 50 -12.90 15.79 11.05
N ASP A 51 -12.38 16.33 12.15
CA ASP A 51 -11.15 15.85 12.78
C ASP A 51 -11.43 14.83 13.91
N VAL A 52 -10.37 14.18 14.39
CA VAL A 52 -10.47 13.33 15.57
C VAL A 52 -10.68 14.19 16.81
N SER A 53 -11.48 13.69 17.77
CA SER A 53 -11.64 14.41 19.03
C SER A 53 -10.29 14.56 19.74
N PRO A 54 -9.96 15.72 20.35
CA PRO A 54 -8.71 15.92 21.06
C PRO A 54 -8.43 14.85 22.14
N VAL A 55 -9.48 14.30 22.73
CA VAL A 55 -9.41 13.23 23.75
C VAL A 55 -8.80 11.94 23.19
N TYR A 56 -8.91 11.69 21.88
CA TYR A 56 -8.39 10.50 21.21
C TYR A 56 -7.10 10.75 20.43
N GLN A 57 -6.60 11.99 20.37
CA GLN A 57 -5.47 12.36 19.53
C GLN A 57 -4.21 11.53 19.82
N GLU A 58 -3.88 11.36 21.11
CA GLU A 58 -2.71 10.58 21.53
C GLU A 58 -2.84 9.09 21.16
N THR A 59 -4.03 8.51 21.37
CA THR A 59 -4.32 7.12 21.01
C THR A 59 -4.19 6.89 19.50
N VAL A 60 -4.73 7.81 18.69
CA VAL A 60 -4.64 7.77 17.23
C VAL A 60 -3.18 7.85 16.78
N ASP A 61 -2.39 8.75 17.37
CA ASP A 61 -0.98 8.90 17.04
C ASP A 61 -0.16 7.65 17.39
N TYR A 62 -0.44 7.02 18.53
CA TYR A 62 0.17 5.75 18.91
C TYR A 62 -0.16 4.63 17.91
N LEU A 63 -1.43 4.46 17.57
CA LEU A 63 -1.89 3.45 16.63
C LEU A 63 -1.30 3.67 15.22
N LYS A 64 -1.24 4.92 14.77
CA LYS A 64 -0.64 5.29 13.48
C LYS A 64 0.85 4.94 13.44
N LYS A 65 1.60 5.26 14.50
CA LYS A 65 3.02 4.86 14.62
C LYS A 65 3.19 3.34 14.58
N GLN A 66 2.33 2.59 15.26
CA GLN A 66 2.37 1.13 15.24
C GLN A 66 2.08 0.55 13.85
N ALA A 67 1.07 1.10 13.16
CA ALA A 67 0.70 0.67 11.80
C ALA A 67 1.83 0.93 10.80
N LEU A 68 2.48 2.11 10.88
CA LEU A 68 3.64 2.45 10.04
C LEU A 68 4.81 1.50 10.30
N ALA A 69 5.15 1.20 11.56
CA ALA A 69 6.21 0.26 11.89
C ALA A 69 5.94 -1.15 11.35
N LYS A 70 4.69 -1.63 11.42
CA LYS A 70 4.28 -2.91 10.83
C LYS A 70 4.42 -2.88 9.30
N ALA A 71 3.96 -1.82 8.65
CA ALA A 71 4.09 -1.66 7.19
C ALA A 71 5.56 -1.64 6.74
N ASP A 72 6.43 -0.92 7.45
CA ASP A 72 7.87 -0.87 7.17
C ASP A 72 8.51 -2.25 7.33
N SER A 73 8.16 -2.99 8.39
CA SER A 73 8.67 -4.34 8.59
C SER A 73 8.25 -5.30 7.47
N ALA A 74 6.98 -5.24 7.03
CA ALA A 74 6.48 -6.03 5.92
C ALA A 74 7.18 -5.69 4.60
N ASN A 75 7.43 -4.41 4.34
CA ASN A 75 8.14 -3.95 3.14
C ASN A 75 9.60 -4.43 3.13
N ARG A 76 10.29 -4.36 4.27
CA ARG A 76 11.66 -4.90 4.40
C ARG A 76 11.71 -6.41 4.15
N MET A 77 10.74 -7.16 4.65
CA MET A 77 10.62 -8.60 4.39
C MET A 77 10.39 -8.89 2.90
N ALA A 78 9.50 -8.15 2.25
CA ALA A 78 9.26 -8.28 0.81
C ALA A 78 10.52 -7.95 0.00
N LYS A 79 11.26 -6.90 0.37
CA LYS A 79 12.52 -6.53 -0.27
C LYS A 79 13.61 -7.60 -0.09
N ALA A 80 13.77 -8.13 1.12
CA ALA A 80 14.73 -9.21 1.41
C ALA A 80 14.39 -10.49 0.64
N ALA A 81 13.11 -10.86 0.55
CA ALA A 81 12.66 -11.99 -0.27
C ALA A 81 12.95 -11.77 -1.76
N SER A 82 12.79 -10.53 -2.26
CA SER A 82 13.09 -10.17 -3.64
C SER A 82 14.58 -10.24 -3.95
N ASP A 83 15.42 -9.75 -3.03
CA ASP A 83 16.88 -9.80 -3.17
C ASP A 83 17.41 -11.25 -3.11
N ALA A 84 16.78 -12.11 -2.32
CA ALA A 84 17.10 -13.54 -2.26
C ALA A 84 16.65 -14.33 -3.52
N ALA A 85 15.65 -13.81 -4.25
CA ALA A 85 15.11 -14.43 -5.46
C ALA A 85 15.82 -13.99 -6.76
N ALA A 86 16.74 -13.02 -6.69
CA ALA A 86 17.62 -12.67 -7.79
C ALA A 86 18.92 -13.51 -7.70
N PRO A 87 19.03 -14.67 -8.39
CA PRO A 87 20.28 -15.40 -8.45
C PRO A 87 21.36 -14.50 -9.08
N GLY A 88 22.50 -14.39 -8.42
CA GLY A 88 23.69 -13.74 -8.98
C GLY A 88 24.08 -14.44 -10.28
N ASN A 89 24.28 -13.63 -11.33
CA ASN A 89 24.93 -14.05 -12.57
C ASN A 89 26.44 -14.14 -12.36
#